data_AF-A0A936DIX7-F1
#
_entry.id   AF-A0A936DIX7-F1
#
_cell.length_a   1.000
_cell.length_b   1.000
_cell.length_c   1.000
_cell.angle_alpha   90.00
_cell.angle_beta   90.00
_cell.angle_gamma   90.00
#
_symmetry.space_group_name_H-M   'P 1'
#
loop_
_entity.id
_entity.type
_entity.pdbx_description
1 polymer ?
#
loop_
_entity_poly.entity_id
_entity_poly.type
_entity_poly.pdbx_seq_one_letter_code
_entity_poly.pdbx_strand_id
1 'polypeptide(L)'
;MASGSMVLLCECSHVGEAQLLASALEARGITVHCQGMHTQAVLGGLYGGAHRTRVLVPHAQLADARAFAAEIVGPFDEPGREHEAPSRGDPLRPRPLVEDDLPEPLDDETSSDDEGASSLSAVDDDDDDDDDDLAAATVRPRSIVVVVLLALFGLNLLGLAQIYVGRGRRGAVVFAGAAMAMWLLARGDPSGLALLAAAWCIDVVTAAASVSAFNRALRPAAAAKRVAS
;
A
#
# COMPACT_ATOMS: atom_id res chain seq x y z
N MET A 1 -16.20 -27.90 -23.94
CA MET A 1 -15.47 -26.66 -24.22
C MET A 1 -14.06 -27.06 -24.59
N ALA A 2 -13.66 -26.88 -25.85
CA ALA A 2 -12.31 -27.25 -26.27
C ALA A 2 -11.32 -26.32 -25.55
N SER A 3 -10.44 -26.89 -24.74
CA SER A 3 -9.35 -26.20 -24.07
C SER A 3 -8.35 -25.75 -25.14
N GLY A 4 -8.66 -24.64 -25.82
CA GLY A 4 -7.76 -24.03 -26.78
C GLY A 4 -6.43 -23.72 -26.09
N SER A 5 -5.32 -24.00 -26.78
CA SER A 5 -3.99 -23.68 -26.28
C SER A 5 -3.88 -22.19 -26.00
N MET A 6 -3.73 -21.81 -24.74
CA MET A 6 -3.48 -20.43 -24.31
C MET A 6 -2.01 -20.08 -24.56
N VAL A 7 -1.76 -18.89 -25.09
CA VAL A 7 -0.43 -18.38 -25.46
C VAL A 7 -0.22 -17.03 -24.77
N LEU A 8 1.01 -16.76 -24.35
CA LEU A 8 1.37 -15.49 -23.73
C LEU A 8 1.28 -14.35 -24.75
N LEU A 9 0.42 -13.37 -24.45
CA LEU A 9 0.36 -12.12 -25.18
C LEU A 9 1.48 -11.19 -24.73
N CYS A 10 1.52 -10.89 -23.42
CA CYS A 10 2.52 -10.00 -22.82
C CYS A 10 2.66 -10.20 -21.31
N GLU A 11 3.74 -9.65 -20.75
CA GLU A 11 3.97 -9.54 -19.31
C GLU A 11 3.80 -8.08 -18.89
N CYS A 12 2.90 -7.80 -17.96
CA CYS A 12 2.68 -6.47 -17.42
C CYS A 12 3.42 -6.32 -16.07
N SER A 13 4.05 -5.16 -15.85
CA SER A 13 4.70 -4.83 -14.58
C SER A 13 3.71 -4.51 -13.46
N HIS A 14 2.46 -4.17 -13.81
CA HIS A 14 1.43 -3.76 -12.87
C HIS A 14 0.11 -4.50 -13.16
N VAL A 15 -0.62 -4.89 -12.10
CA VAL A 15 -1.93 -5.52 -12.27
C VAL A 15 -2.96 -4.56 -12.84
N GLY A 16 -2.89 -3.27 -12.50
CA GLY A 16 -3.78 -2.27 -13.11
C GLY A 16 -3.65 -2.23 -14.65
N GLU A 17 -2.42 -2.35 -15.15
CA GLU A 17 -2.15 -2.43 -16.60
C GLU A 17 -2.68 -3.73 -17.20
N ALA A 18 -2.40 -4.88 -16.57
CA ALA A 18 -2.91 -6.18 -17.01
C ALA A 18 -4.44 -6.22 -17.05
N GLN A 19 -5.09 -5.61 -16.05
CA GLN A 19 -6.55 -5.61 -15.92
C GLN A 19 -7.21 -4.65 -16.92
N LEU A 20 -6.62 -3.48 -17.14
CA LEU A 20 -7.05 -2.57 -18.20
C LEU A 20 -6.94 -3.23 -19.59
N LEU A 21 -5.82 -3.90 -19.86
CA LEU A 21 -5.62 -4.64 -21.11
C LEU A 21 -6.61 -5.79 -21.27
N ALA A 22 -6.83 -6.58 -20.21
CA ALA A 22 -7.78 -7.68 -20.20
C ALA A 22 -9.20 -7.19 -20.49
N SER A 23 -9.67 -6.16 -19.79
CA SER A 23 -11.01 -5.58 -20.02
C SER A 23 -11.17 -5.02 -21.43
N ALA A 24 -10.13 -4.40 -21.99
CA ALA A 24 -10.16 -3.89 -23.35
C ALA A 24 -10.27 -5.03 -24.40
N LEU A 25 -9.53 -6.12 -24.21
CA LEU A 25 -9.57 -7.31 -25.07
C LEU A 25 -10.92 -8.04 -24.97
N GLU A 26 -11.43 -8.23 -23.75
CA GLU A 26 -12.73 -8.85 -23.49
C GLU A 26 -13.88 -8.06 -24.11
N ALA A 27 -13.81 -6.72 -24.09
CA ALA A 27 -14.80 -5.86 -24.75
C ALA A 27 -14.86 -6.05 -26.28
N ARG A 28 -13.80 -6.61 -26.90
CA ARG A 28 -13.76 -7.01 -28.31
C ARG A 28 -14.08 -8.49 -28.55
N GLY A 29 -14.50 -9.22 -27.52
CA GLY A 29 -14.81 -10.65 -27.61
C GLY A 29 -13.58 -11.56 -27.64
N ILE A 30 -12.39 -11.03 -27.31
CA ILE A 30 -11.17 -11.84 -27.17
C ILE A 30 -11.16 -12.44 -25.77
N THR A 31 -11.01 -13.76 -25.68
CA THR A 31 -10.94 -14.43 -24.37
C THR A 31 -9.56 -14.18 -23.77
N VAL A 32 -9.51 -13.72 -22.52
CA VAL A 32 -8.27 -13.43 -21.81
C VAL A 32 -8.18 -14.27 -20.54
N HIS A 33 -6.98 -14.73 -20.23
CA HIS A 33 -6.66 -15.32 -18.94
C HIS A 33 -5.45 -14.61 -18.33
N CYS A 34 -5.62 -14.01 -17.16
CA CYS A 34 -4.55 -13.32 -16.46
C CYS A 34 -3.98 -14.19 -15.34
N GLN A 35 -2.73 -14.63 -15.50
CA GLN A 35 -2.02 -15.40 -14.49
C GLN A 35 -1.25 -14.46 -13.55
N GLY A 36 -1.40 -14.66 -12.24
CA GLY A 36 -0.73 -13.86 -11.20
C GLY A 36 -1.53 -12.69 -10.64
N MET A 37 -2.79 -12.49 -11.08
CA MET A 37 -3.66 -11.45 -10.52
C MET A 37 -4.09 -11.74 -9.08
N HIS A 38 -4.39 -13.01 -8.75
CA HIS A 38 -4.95 -13.39 -7.44
C HIS A 38 -3.95 -13.20 -6.29
N THR A 39 -2.65 -13.26 -6.56
CA THR A 39 -1.61 -12.97 -5.57
C THR A 39 -1.61 -11.50 -5.13
N GLN A 40 -2.21 -10.58 -5.90
CA GLN A 40 -2.26 -9.17 -5.51
C GLN A 40 -3.48 -8.78 -4.65
N ALA A 41 -4.60 -9.49 -4.73
CA ALA A 41 -5.83 -9.04 -4.06
C ALA A 41 -5.78 -9.08 -2.53
N VAL A 42 -4.95 -9.96 -1.95
CA VAL A 42 -4.83 -10.11 -0.48
C VAL A 42 -3.50 -9.57 0.06
N LEU A 43 -2.44 -9.60 -0.76
CA LEU A 43 -1.07 -9.25 -0.34
C LEU A 43 -0.38 -8.28 -1.32
N GLY A 44 -0.97 -7.94 -2.47
CA GLY A 44 -0.30 -7.17 -3.53
C GLY A 44 -0.05 -5.72 -3.22
N GLY A 45 -0.96 -5.07 -2.50
CA GLY A 45 -0.75 -3.72 -1.98
C GLY A 45 0.34 -3.68 -0.88
N LEU A 46 0.58 -4.80 -0.21
CA LEU A 46 1.49 -4.91 0.93
C LEU A 46 2.92 -5.33 0.53
N TYR A 47 3.11 -6.13 -0.53
CA TYR A 47 4.40 -6.78 -0.79
C TYR A 47 5.30 -6.09 -1.80
N GLY A 48 4.81 -5.08 -2.55
CA GLY A 48 5.62 -4.37 -3.56
C GLY A 48 6.33 -5.28 -4.57
N GLY A 49 5.99 -6.57 -4.59
CA GLY A 49 6.63 -7.58 -5.39
C GLY A 49 6.22 -7.32 -6.82
N ALA A 50 7.18 -6.97 -7.66
CA ALA A 50 7.03 -6.88 -9.10
C ALA A 50 6.75 -8.28 -9.67
N HIS A 51 5.59 -8.83 -9.37
CA HIS A 51 5.09 -10.02 -10.02
C HIS A 51 4.60 -9.59 -11.39
N ARG A 52 5.37 -10.02 -12.40
CA ARG A 52 5.00 -9.88 -13.80
C ARG A 52 3.69 -10.62 -14.04
N THR A 53 2.60 -9.87 -14.16
CA THR A 53 1.29 -10.45 -14.45
C THR A 53 1.28 -10.86 -15.91
N ARG A 54 0.93 -12.11 -16.18
CA ARG A 54 0.97 -12.67 -17.53
C ARG A 54 -0.43 -12.64 -18.12
N VAL A 55 -0.56 -11.97 -19.26
CA VAL A 55 -1.82 -11.93 -20.01
C VAL A 55 -1.75 -12.99 -21.11
N LEU A 56 -2.62 -13.98 -21.04
CA LEU A 56 -2.69 -15.12 -21.95
C LEU A 56 -3.97 -15.02 -22.79
N VAL A 57 -3.88 -15.40 -24.06
CA VAL A 57 -5.01 -15.43 -25.01
C VAL A 57 -5.01 -16.74 -25.81
N PRO A 58 -6.15 -17.21 -26.35
CA PRO A 58 -6.18 -18.36 -27.24
C PRO A 58 -5.27 -18.15 -28.46
N HIS A 59 -4.50 -19.17 -28.85
CA HIS A 59 -3.61 -19.08 -30.01
C HIS A 59 -4.33 -18.58 -31.28
N ALA A 60 -5.59 -19.00 -31.49
CA ALA A 60 -6.39 -18.58 -32.63
C ALA A 60 -6.69 -17.07 -32.68
N GLN A 61 -6.63 -16.38 -31.54
CA GLN A 61 -6.91 -14.95 -31.39
C GLN A 61 -5.65 -14.11 -31.16
N LEU A 62 -4.45 -14.72 -31.18
CA LEU A 62 -3.19 -14.06 -30.84
C LEU A 62 -2.89 -12.86 -31.76
N ALA A 63 -3.13 -13.01 -33.07
CA ALA A 63 -2.84 -11.96 -34.04
C ALA A 63 -3.69 -10.71 -33.82
N ASP A 64 -5.01 -10.89 -33.66
CA ASP A 64 -5.96 -9.80 -33.38
C ASP A 64 -5.69 -9.16 -32.02
N ALA A 65 -5.40 -9.98 -31.01
CA ALA A 65 -5.04 -9.51 -29.67
C ALA A 65 -3.75 -8.67 -29.69
N ARG A 66 -2.72 -9.07 -30.44
CA ARG A 66 -1.47 -8.31 -30.59
C ARG A 66 -1.70 -6.99 -31.31
N ALA A 67 -2.43 -7.00 -32.43
CA ALA A 67 -2.71 -5.79 -33.19
C ALA A 67 -3.41 -4.75 -32.31
N PHE A 68 -4.41 -5.17 -31.53
CA PHE A 68 -5.11 -4.26 -30.63
C PHE A 68 -4.29 -3.85 -29.41
N ALA A 69 -3.61 -4.80 -28.76
CA ALA A 69 -2.85 -4.48 -27.57
C ALA A 69 -1.67 -3.54 -27.88
N ALA A 70 -1.15 -3.56 -29.11
CA ALA A 70 -0.14 -2.61 -29.55
C ALA A 70 -0.63 -1.15 -29.56
N GLU A 71 -1.94 -0.92 -29.77
CA GLU A 71 -2.55 0.42 -29.68
C GLU A 71 -2.60 0.96 -28.24
N ILE A 72 -2.65 0.05 -27.25
CA ILE A 72 -2.79 0.40 -25.82
C ILE A 72 -1.42 0.48 -25.14
N VAL A 73 -0.60 -0.56 -25.31
CA VAL A 73 0.64 -0.76 -24.55
C VAL A 73 1.87 -0.26 -25.33
N GLY A 74 1.73 -0.06 -26.64
CA GLY A 74 2.82 0.19 -27.58
C GLY A 74 3.27 -1.08 -28.31
N PRO A 75 4.16 -0.97 -29.29
CA PRO A 75 4.61 -2.10 -30.10
C PRO A 75 5.28 -3.17 -29.23
N PHE A 76 4.90 -4.44 -29.47
CA PHE A 76 5.54 -5.58 -28.82
C PHE A 76 6.92 -5.82 -29.40
N ASP A 77 7.88 -6.16 -28.53
CA ASP A 77 9.16 -6.70 -28.98
C ASP A 77 8.91 -7.98 -29.77
N GLU A 78 9.37 -8.01 -31.03
CA GLU A 78 9.23 -9.19 -31.87
C GLU A 78 9.99 -10.36 -31.23
N PRO A 79 9.34 -11.50 -30.96
CA PRO A 79 9.99 -12.67 -30.40
C PRO A 79 10.99 -13.21 -31.44
N GLY A 80 12.27 -12.87 -31.28
CA GLY A 80 13.33 -13.20 -32.24
C GLY A 80 14.31 -12.07 -32.48
N ARG A 81 13.96 -10.82 -32.16
CA ARG A 81 14.97 -9.82 -31.81
C ARG A 81 15.39 -10.14 -30.40
N GLU A 82 16.38 -11.01 -30.27
CA GLU A 82 17.26 -10.99 -29.11
C GLU A 82 17.73 -9.54 -28.99
N HIS A 83 17.07 -8.76 -28.13
CA HIS A 83 17.72 -7.62 -27.54
C HIS A 83 18.99 -8.21 -26.98
N GLU A 84 20.13 -7.92 -27.60
CA GLU A 84 21.43 -8.02 -26.96
C GLU A 84 21.21 -7.38 -25.61
N ALA A 85 20.99 -8.21 -24.58
CA ALA A 85 20.80 -7.75 -23.23
C ALA A 85 21.98 -6.83 -23.00
N PRO A 86 21.78 -5.53 -22.70
CA PRO A 86 22.86 -4.55 -22.66
C PRO A 86 23.96 -5.19 -21.84
N SER A 87 25.05 -5.58 -22.53
CA SER A 87 26.03 -6.56 -22.06
C SER A 87 26.21 -6.27 -20.59
N ARG A 88 25.72 -7.18 -19.73
CA ARG A 88 25.69 -7.02 -18.28
C ARG A 88 27.08 -6.61 -17.89
N GLY A 89 27.26 -5.29 -17.72
CA GLY A 89 28.58 -4.71 -17.58
C GLY A 89 29.23 -5.44 -16.42
N ASP A 90 30.40 -6.00 -16.69
CA ASP A 90 31.23 -6.70 -15.72
C ASP A 90 31.00 -6.10 -14.31
N PRO A 91 30.45 -6.87 -13.34
CA PRO A 91 30.16 -6.35 -12.02
C PRO A 91 31.41 -5.84 -11.29
N LEU A 92 32.60 -6.06 -11.87
CA LEU A 92 33.89 -5.58 -11.40
C LEU A 92 34.38 -4.33 -12.12
N ARG A 93 33.67 -3.79 -13.12
CA ARG A 93 34.06 -2.51 -13.72
C ARG A 93 33.86 -1.40 -12.67
N PRO A 94 34.92 -0.69 -12.27
CA PRO A 94 34.80 0.45 -11.36
C PRO A 94 33.86 1.48 -11.99
N ARG A 95 32.75 1.78 -11.30
CA ARG A 95 31.95 2.95 -11.66
C ARG A 95 32.84 4.19 -11.48
N PRO A 96 32.89 5.12 -12.45
CA PRO A 96 33.46 6.42 -12.19
C PRO A 96 32.68 7.04 -11.03
N LEU A 97 33.40 7.39 -9.96
CA LEU A 97 32.88 8.16 -8.84
C LEU A 97 32.40 9.49 -9.43
N VAL A 98 31.09 9.67 -9.50
CA VAL A 98 30.50 10.99 -9.70
C VAL A 98 30.62 11.67 -8.34
N GLU A 99 31.72 12.40 -8.17
CA GLU A 99 31.86 13.42 -7.14
C GLU A 99 30.99 14.60 -7.57
N ASP A 100 29.90 14.84 -6.84
CA ASP A 100 29.22 16.13 -6.63
C ASP A 100 27.71 15.92 -6.51
N ASP A 101 27.23 15.85 -5.27
CA ASP A 101 25.97 16.48 -4.86
C ASP A 101 26.03 16.64 -3.34
N LEU A 102 26.57 17.78 -2.93
CA LEU A 102 26.54 18.28 -1.56
C LEU A 102 25.09 18.52 -1.15
N PRO A 103 24.64 18.06 0.02
CA PRO A 103 23.32 18.42 0.54
C PRO A 103 23.29 19.91 0.90
N GLU A 104 22.36 20.66 0.31
CA GLU A 104 22.05 22.02 0.74
C GLU A 104 21.53 22.01 2.20
N PRO A 105 21.89 23.00 3.02
CA PRO A 105 21.37 23.13 4.37
C PRO A 105 19.87 23.44 4.34
N LEU A 106 19.10 22.68 5.12
CA LEU A 106 17.68 22.92 5.35
C LEU A 106 17.52 24.06 6.36
N ASP A 107 16.92 25.16 5.91
CA ASP A 107 16.48 26.26 6.78
C ASP A 107 15.37 25.78 7.72
N ASP A 108 15.65 25.94 9.01
CA ASP A 108 14.80 25.64 10.17
C ASP A 108 13.98 26.90 10.51
N GLU A 109 12.76 27.00 9.99
CA GLU A 109 11.79 28.02 10.37
C GLU A 109 10.73 27.38 11.27
N THR A 110 11.02 27.37 12.56
CA THR A 110 10.05 27.22 13.65
C THR A 110 9.14 28.44 13.70
N SER A 111 7.83 28.27 13.50
CA SER A 111 6.83 29.22 13.96
C SER A 111 5.76 28.50 14.78
N SER A 112 5.57 29.06 15.96
CA SER A 112 4.73 28.69 17.09
C SER A 112 3.23 28.91 16.86
N ASP A 113 2.47 28.50 17.89
CA ASP A 113 1.15 29.01 18.30
C ASP A 113 -0.08 28.34 17.68
N ASP A 114 -0.75 27.50 18.49
CA ASP A 114 -2.15 27.78 18.82
C ASP A 114 -2.59 27.06 20.12
N GLU A 115 -2.82 27.86 21.17
CA GLU A 115 -3.51 27.47 22.41
C GLU A 115 -5.02 27.58 22.19
N GLY A 116 -5.72 26.44 22.13
CA GLY A 116 -7.18 26.38 22.01
C GLY A 116 -7.82 25.56 23.12
N ALA A 117 -7.83 26.09 24.35
CA ALA A 117 -8.58 25.53 25.46
C ALA A 117 -10.10 25.64 25.19
N SER A 118 -10.79 24.51 25.03
CA SER A 118 -12.25 24.46 25.06
C SER A 118 -12.74 23.80 26.34
N SER A 119 -13.44 24.63 27.10
CA SER A 119 -14.07 24.41 28.40
C SER A 119 -15.16 23.34 28.31
N LEU A 120 -15.05 22.29 29.13
CA LEU A 120 -16.12 21.32 29.36
C LEU A 120 -16.97 21.80 30.54
N SER A 121 -18.16 22.32 30.24
CA SER A 121 -19.17 22.66 31.24
C SER A 121 -19.80 21.40 31.82
N ALA A 122 -19.85 21.36 33.15
CA ALA A 122 -20.60 20.42 33.95
C ALA A 122 -22.10 20.51 33.64
N VAL A 123 -22.75 19.35 33.50
CA VAL A 123 -24.19 19.19 33.60
C VAL A 123 -24.42 18.22 34.75
N ASP A 124 -24.82 18.79 35.88
CA ASP A 124 -25.57 18.11 36.93
C ASP A 124 -26.97 17.81 36.37
N ASP A 125 -27.41 16.56 36.51
CA ASP A 125 -28.83 16.24 36.63
C ASP A 125 -28.92 15.03 37.58
N ASP A 126 -29.16 15.37 38.84
CA ASP A 126 -29.80 14.52 39.84
C ASP A 126 -31.23 14.21 39.36
N ASP A 127 -31.60 12.94 39.30
CA ASP A 127 -32.98 12.54 39.57
C ASP A 127 -32.98 11.15 40.21
N ASP A 128 -33.57 11.14 41.41
CA ASP A 128 -33.63 10.09 42.41
C ASP A 128 -34.47 8.87 42.00
N ASP A 129 -34.09 7.74 42.62
CA ASP A 129 -34.89 6.65 43.18
C ASP A 129 -36.07 6.03 42.38
N ASP A 130 -35.99 4.72 42.15
CA ASP A 130 -36.81 3.77 42.92
C ASP A 130 -36.35 2.31 42.71
N ASP A 131 -36.46 1.57 43.79
CA ASP A 131 -36.08 0.17 44.04
C ASP A 131 -36.56 -0.83 42.98
N ASP A 132 -35.74 -1.84 42.66
CA ASP A 132 -36.14 -3.24 42.87
C ASP A 132 -35.03 -4.26 42.54
N ASP A 133 -34.83 -5.15 43.50
CA ASP A 133 -33.96 -6.31 43.53
C ASP A 133 -34.21 -7.33 42.39
N LEU A 134 -33.17 -8.14 42.11
CA LEU A 134 -33.18 -9.42 41.35
C LEU A 134 -33.04 -9.37 39.83
N ALA A 135 -31.84 -9.01 39.37
CA ALA A 135 -30.95 -10.00 38.77
C ALA A 135 -29.58 -9.35 38.60
N ALA A 136 -28.52 -10.03 39.03
CA ALA A 136 -27.15 -9.71 38.64
C ALA A 136 -26.98 -9.95 37.12
N ALA A 137 -27.61 -9.13 36.30
CA ALA A 137 -27.25 -8.93 34.92
C ALA A 137 -25.90 -8.25 34.99
N THR A 138 -24.84 -9.06 35.00
CA THR A 138 -23.47 -8.62 34.77
C THR A 138 -23.53 -7.68 33.57
N VAL A 139 -23.45 -6.37 33.80
CA VAL A 139 -23.31 -5.36 32.76
C VAL A 139 -21.97 -5.67 32.13
N ARG A 140 -21.98 -6.56 31.15
CA ARG A 140 -20.81 -6.94 30.37
C ARG A 140 -20.37 -5.64 29.71
N PRO A 141 -19.20 -5.08 30.08
CA PRO A 141 -18.81 -3.78 29.56
C PRO A 141 -18.63 -3.96 28.04
N ARG A 142 -19.54 -3.37 27.26
CA ARG A 142 -19.49 -3.34 25.79
C ARG A 142 -18.15 -2.77 25.28
N SER A 143 -17.39 -2.10 26.14
CA SER A 143 -16.04 -1.59 25.86
C SER A 143 -14.99 -2.67 25.59
N ILE A 144 -15.08 -3.86 26.21
CA ILE A 144 -14.07 -4.92 26.00
C ILE A 144 -14.07 -5.39 24.55
N VAL A 145 -15.25 -5.54 23.94
CA VAL A 145 -15.37 -5.97 22.55
C VAL A 145 -14.77 -4.94 21.60
N VAL A 146 -14.97 -3.65 21.88
CA VAL A 146 -14.40 -2.55 21.09
C VAL A 146 -12.88 -2.50 21.22
N VAL A 147 -12.34 -2.65 22.44
CA VAL A 147 -10.89 -2.70 22.69
C VAL A 147 -10.25 -3.93 22.02
N VAL A 148 -10.90 -5.10 22.07
CA VAL A 148 -10.42 -6.32 21.42
C VAL A 148 -10.48 -6.22 19.89
N LEU A 149 -11.52 -5.59 19.32
CA LEU A 149 -11.60 -5.32 17.88
C LEU A 149 -10.54 -4.30 17.43
N LEU A 150 -10.35 -3.22 18.18
CA LEU A 150 -9.28 -2.24 17.93
C LEU A 150 -7.89 -2.86 18.05
N ALA A 151 -7.69 -3.79 18.98
CA ALA A 151 -6.46 -4.55 19.10
C ALA A 151 -6.26 -5.48 17.90
N LEU A 152 -7.28 -6.25 17.51
CA LEU A 152 -7.20 -7.21 16.40
C LEU A 152 -7.02 -6.53 15.04
N PHE A 153 -7.68 -5.40 14.79
CA PHE A 153 -7.53 -4.66 13.53
C PHE A 153 -6.36 -3.69 13.57
N GLY A 154 -6.12 -3.02 14.69
CA GLY A 154 -5.00 -2.07 14.86
C GLY A 154 -3.64 -2.76 14.85
N LEU A 155 -3.42 -3.81 15.67
CA LEU A 155 -2.09 -4.45 15.72
C LEU A 155 -1.69 -5.14 14.41
N ASN A 156 -2.65 -5.65 13.64
CA ASN A 156 -2.34 -6.30 12.37
C ASN A 156 -1.97 -5.30 11.26
N LEU A 157 -2.20 -3.99 11.46
CA LEU A 157 -1.93 -2.96 10.48
C LEU A 157 -0.80 -2.00 10.90
N LEU A 158 -0.65 -1.72 12.21
CA LEU A 158 0.33 -0.75 12.69
C LEU A 158 1.79 -1.24 12.53
N GLY A 159 2.59 -0.46 11.80
CA GLY A 159 4.05 -0.62 11.73
C GLY A 159 4.55 -1.47 10.57
N LEU A 160 3.65 -2.18 9.87
CA LEU A 160 3.98 -2.88 8.65
C LEU A 160 4.48 -1.90 7.58
N ALA A 161 3.80 -0.78 7.38
CA ALA A 161 4.18 0.25 6.40
C ALA A 161 5.63 0.76 6.59
N GLN A 162 6.07 0.94 7.83
CA GLN A 162 7.43 1.40 8.15
C GLN A 162 8.51 0.35 7.88
N ILE A 163 8.22 -0.93 8.17
CA ILE A 163 9.13 -2.04 7.86
C ILE A 163 9.27 -2.17 6.34
N TYR A 164 8.20 -1.95 5.58
CA TYR A 164 8.20 -2.03 4.11
C TYR A 164 9.04 -0.96 3.42
N VAL A 165 9.19 0.24 3.99
CA VAL A 165 10.05 1.31 3.41
C VAL A 165 11.54 1.09 3.76
N GLY A 166 11.91 -0.09 4.29
CA GLY A 166 13.27 -0.39 4.74
C GLY A 166 13.68 0.42 5.98
N ARG A 167 12.74 1.08 6.65
CA ARG A 167 12.98 1.87 7.87
C ARG A 167 12.65 1.08 9.13
N GLY A 168 13.22 -0.12 9.22
CA GLY A 168 12.95 -1.08 10.31
C GLY A 168 13.08 -0.49 11.72
N ARG A 169 14.01 0.45 11.95
CA ARG A 169 14.14 1.14 13.26
C ARG A 169 12.92 1.99 13.60
N ARG A 170 12.35 2.73 12.64
CA ARG A 170 11.17 3.57 12.87
C ARG A 170 9.92 2.70 13.09
N GLY A 171 9.79 1.63 12.29
CA GLY A 171 8.73 0.65 12.49
C GLY A 171 8.78 0.01 13.87
N ALA A 172 9.98 -0.36 14.35
CA ALA A 172 10.16 -0.90 15.69
C ALA A 172 9.75 0.09 16.80
N VAL A 173 10.03 1.38 16.64
CA VAL A 173 9.62 2.42 17.62
C VAL A 173 8.09 2.57 17.65
N VAL A 174 7.43 2.65 16.49
CA VAL A 174 5.96 2.74 16.42
C VAL A 174 5.31 1.48 17.01
N PHE A 175 5.86 0.31 16.71
CA PHE A 175 5.40 -0.96 17.26
C PHE A 175 5.56 -1.01 18.79
N ALA A 176 6.71 -0.61 19.32
CA ALA A 176 6.94 -0.53 20.76
C ALA A 176 5.96 0.46 21.45
N GLY A 177 5.69 1.59 20.81
CA GLY A 177 4.70 2.56 21.28
C GLY A 177 3.28 1.98 21.32
N ALA A 178 2.86 1.26 20.27
CA ALA A 178 1.57 0.58 20.23
C ALA A 178 1.47 -0.53 21.29
N ALA A 179 2.53 -1.31 21.50
CA ALA A 179 2.58 -2.34 22.55
C ALA A 179 2.47 -1.72 23.96
N MET A 180 3.13 -0.59 24.20
CA MET A 180 3.00 0.17 25.45
C MET A 180 1.58 0.70 25.64
N ALA A 181 0.97 1.26 24.59
CA ALA A 181 -0.41 1.74 24.63
C ALA A 181 -1.39 0.64 25.02
N MET A 182 -1.23 -0.54 24.43
CA MET A 182 -2.02 -1.74 24.75
C MET A 182 -1.85 -2.18 26.20
N TRP A 183 -0.62 -2.13 26.72
CA TRP A 183 -0.35 -2.47 28.12
C TRP A 183 -1.00 -1.49 29.10
N LEU A 184 -1.02 -0.19 28.77
CA LEU A 184 -1.74 0.84 29.54
C LEU A 184 -3.25 0.60 29.52
N LEU A 185 -3.83 0.32 28.35
CA LEU A 185 -5.25 -0.01 28.21
C LEU A 185 -5.64 -1.25 29.02
N ALA A 186 -4.80 -2.28 29.02
CA ALA A 186 -5.03 -3.50 29.82
C ALA A 186 -5.06 -3.23 31.34
N ARG A 187 -4.44 -2.13 31.78
CA ARG A 187 -4.47 -1.66 33.19
C ARG A 187 -5.62 -0.70 33.49
N GLY A 188 -6.45 -0.39 32.49
CA GLY A 188 -7.54 0.58 32.63
C GLY A 188 -7.07 2.04 32.58
N ASP A 189 -5.84 2.30 32.14
CA ASP A 189 -5.33 3.67 32.00
C ASP A 189 -5.81 4.29 30.67
N PRO A 190 -6.59 5.39 30.69
CA PRO A 190 -7.12 6.00 29.48
C PRO A 190 -6.04 6.66 28.60
N SER A 191 -4.86 6.97 29.16
CA SER A 191 -3.74 7.52 28.37
C SER A 191 -3.27 6.56 27.27
N GLY A 192 -3.54 5.26 27.42
CA GLY A 192 -3.30 4.25 26.39
C GLY A 192 -4.08 4.52 25.09
N LEU A 193 -5.27 5.12 25.15
CA LEU A 193 -6.03 5.48 23.94
C LEU A 193 -5.33 6.59 23.16
N ALA A 194 -4.87 7.62 23.85
CA ALA A 194 -4.15 8.73 23.21
C ALA A 194 -2.85 8.26 22.56
N LEU A 195 -2.10 7.38 23.25
CA LEU A 195 -0.85 6.82 22.71
C LEU A 195 -1.11 5.92 21.49
N LEU A 196 -2.18 5.12 21.50
CA LEU A 196 -2.57 4.28 20.37
C LEU A 196 -3.00 5.12 19.16
N ALA A 197 -3.81 6.16 19.40
CA ALA A 197 -4.22 7.10 18.35
C ALA A 197 -3.02 7.82 17.73
N ALA A 198 -2.06 8.27 18.54
CA ALA A 198 -0.82 8.87 18.05
C ALA A 198 0.00 7.90 17.18
N ALA A 199 0.15 6.65 17.62
CA ALA A 199 0.86 5.62 16.85
C ALA A 199 0.18 5.37 15.49
N TRP A 200 -1.15 5.34 15.46
CA TRP A 200 -1.92 5.16 14.23
C TRP A 200 -1.76 6.36 13.27
N CYS A 201 -1.86 7.59 13.77
CA CYS A 201 -1.64 8.80 12.97
C CYS A 201 -0.23 8.83 12.35
N ILE A 202 0.80 8.48 13.12
CA ILE A 202 2.19 8.41 12.61
C ILE A 202 2.31 7.40 11.46
N ASP A 203 1.67 6.25 11.59
CA ASP A 203 1.71 5.20 10.56
C ASP A 203 0.99 5.64 9.28
N VAL A 204 -0.22 6.21 9.41
CA VAL A 204 -1.00 6.74 8.27
C VAL A 204 -0.26 7.86 7.54
N VAL A 205 0.27 8.84 8.28
CA VAL A 205 1.01 9.97 7.68
C VAL A 205 2.27 9.47 6.98
N THR A 206 2.99 8.53 7.57
CA THR A 206 4.21 7.98 6.95
C THR A 206 3.88 7.17 5.70
N ALA A 207 2.80 6.37 5.73
CA ALA A 207 2.33 5.63 4.57
C ALA A 207 1.96 6.60 3.43
N ALA A 208 1.17 7.64 3.70
CA ALA A 208 0.80 8.65 2.71
C ALA A 208 2.02 9.39 2.13
N ALA A 209 2.97 9.77 2.99
CA ALA A 209 4.22 10.40 2.56
C ALA A 209 5.06 9.48 1.66
N SER A 210 5.12 8.18 1.98
CA SER A 210 5.86 7.19 1.18
C SER A 210 5.25 6.99 -0.21
N VAL A 211 3.92 6.90 -0.32
CA VAL A 211 3.21 6.81 -1.60
C VAL A 211 3.40 8.09 -2.42
N SER A 212 3.32 9.25 -1.77
CA SER A 212 3.58 10.55 -2.42
C SER A 212 5.01 10.66 -2.95
N ALA A 213 6.01 10.22 -2.18
CA ALA A 213 7.40 10.20 -2.61
C ALA A 213 7.62 9.23 -3.78
N PHE A 214 7.04 8.03 -3.71
CA PHE A 214 7.08 7.05 -4.79
C PHE A 214 6.46 7.58 -6.09
N ASN A 215 5.26 8.17 -6.00
CA ASN A 215 4.57 8.78 -7.15
C ASN A 215 5.38 9.94 -7.75
N ARG A 216 6.05 10.75 -6.92
CA ARG A 216 6.95 11.80 -7.40
C ARG A 216 8.16 11.23 -8.14
N ALA A 217 8.74 10.14 -7.65
CA ALA A 217 9.87 9.46 -8.30
C ALA A 217 9.51 8.85 -9.67
N LEU A 218 8.24 8.52 -9.91
CA LEU A 218 7.77 7.98 -11.19
C LEU A 218 7.47 9.05 -12.26
N ARG A 219 7.25 10.31 -11.86
CA ARG A 219 6.94 11.41 -12.81
C ARG A 219 8.03 11.64 -13.89
N PRO A 220 9.34 11.60 -13.60
CA PRO A 220 10.38 11.80 -14.60
C PRO A 220 10.38 10.70 -15.66
N ALA A 221 10.20 9.44 -15.25
CA ALA A 221 10.13 8.30 -16.16
C ALA A 221 8.92 8.39 -17.10
N ALA A 222 7.77 8.83 -16.57
CA ALA A 222 6.58 9.07 -17.38
C ALA A 222 6.75 10.25 -18.35
N ALA A 223 7.46 11.31 -17.95
CA ALA A 223 7.76 12.45 -18.81
C ALA A 223 8.73 12.07 -19.95
N ALA A 224 9.79 11.30 -19.65
CA ALA A 224 10.74 10.82 -20.65
C ALA A 224 10.06 9.96 -21.73
N LYS A 225 9.10 9.10 -21.34
CA LYS A 225 8.34 8.26 -22.29
C LYS A 225 7.50 9.08 -23.28
N ARG A 226 6.99 10.27 -22.88
CA ARG A 226 6.20 11.15 -23.77
C ARG A 226 7.03 11.92 -24.79
N VAL A 227 8.31 12.16 -24.52
CA VAL A 227 9.22 12.86 -25.46
C VAL A 227 9.74 11.90 -26.54
N ALA A 228 9.78 10.60 -26.24
CA ALA A 228 10.24 9.57 -27.16
C ALA A 228 9.14 9.03 -28.12
N SER A 229 7.88 9.45 -27.94
CA SER A 229 6.72 9.09 -28.77
C SER A 229 6.30 10.25 -29.65
#